data_AF-A0A2P5VQR2-F1
#
_entry.id   AF-A0A2P5VQR2-F1
#
_cell.length_a   1.000
_cell.length_b   1.000
_cell.length_c   1.000
_cell.angle_alpha   90.00
_cell.angle_beta   90.00
_cell.angle_gamma   90.00
#
_symmetry.space_group_name_H-M   'P 1'
#
loop_
_entity.id
_entity.type
_entity.pdbx_description
1 polymer ?
#
loop_
_entity_poly.entity_id
_entity_poly.type
_entity_poly.pdbx_seq_one_letter_code
_entity_poly.pdbx_strand_id
1 'polypeptide(L)'
;MVRFGYGCLLVLEEMEHLKYLNMWSLTLRSASELEKASRFNFFSCAIERVFLKDFRDSRSLTIMALANLQHLSTLAFLRCMDLEKVKIERNIIKGAGCFHSLRSVILEECNRWRDVSWVTFAPHLEVLRIAACNGLEEIISEEKLEVAELKGNSNLFSKLEILNLYHLQKLKTICHHALPFPLLKEIVIIGCPMLKKLPLNSNSAKGQRLVFEGEEGWWKDVEWEDESTKIAFLPSFKPYIV
;
A
#
# COMPACT_ATOMS: atom_id res chain seq x y z
N MET A 1 21.82 -0.79 -9.50
CA MET A 1 20.84 -1.56 -8.69
C MET A 1 21.57 -2.77 -8.15
N VAL A 2 22.00 -2.74 -6.88
CA VAL A 2 22.63 -3.93 -6.29
C VAL A 2 21.50 -4.80 -5.74
N ARG A 3 21.27 -5.95 -6.37
CA ARG A 3 20.27 -6.95 -5.96
C ARG A 3 20.99 -8.01 -5.15
N PHE A 4 20.75 -8.08 -3.85
CA PHE A 4 21.27 -9.17 -3.03
C PHE A 4 20.22 -10.28 -2.97
N GLY A 5 20.48 -11.36 -3.71
CA GLY A 5 19.72 -12.60 -3.68
C GLY A 5 20.67 -13.76 -3.43
N TYR A 6 20.40 -14.51 -2.36
CA TYR A 6 21.18 -15.61 -1.77
C TYR A 6 22.38 -15.18 -0.92
N GLY A 7 22.33 -15.52 0.37
CA GLY A 7 23.42 -15.28 1.33
C GLY A 7 23.25 -14.06 2.25
N CYS A 8 22.09 -13.93 2.94
CA CYS A 8 21.84 -12.81 3.86
C CYS A 8 22.85 -12.64 5.01
N LEU A 9 23.70 -13.61 5.33
CA LEU A 9 24.62 -13.50 6.47
C LEU A 9 25.96 -12.83 6.14
N LEU A 10 26.55 -13.09 4.98
CA LEU A 10 27.86 -12.51 4.62
C LEU A 10 27.74 -11.08 4.07
N VAL A 11 26.58 -10.71 3.53
CA VAL A 11 26.36 -9.38 2.92
C VAL A 11 26.09 -8.30 3.98
N LEU A 12 25.48 -8.65 5.12
CA LEU A 12 25.09 -7.64 6.12
C LEU A 12 26.30 -7.06 6.86
N GLU A 13 27.40 -7.81 7.01
CA GLU A 13 28.66 -7.32 7.58
C GLU A 13 29.41 -6.39 6.60
N GLU A 14 29.36 -6.65 5.29
CA GLU A 14 30.02 -5.80 4.28
C GLU A 14 29.29 -4.46 4.00
N MET A 15 28.02 -4.35 4.40
CA MET A 15 27.19 -3.16 4.18
C MET A 15 27.61 -1.95 5.04
N GLU A 16 28.24 -2.17 6.21
CA GLU A 16 28.71 -1.06 7.06
C GLU A 16 29.83 -0.22 6.41
N HIS A 17 30.51 -0.76 5.41
CA HIS A 17 31.67 -0.14 4.76
C HIS A 17 31.36 0.61 3.44
N LEU A 18 30.12 0.55 2.95
CA LEU A 18 29.75 1.04 1.62
C LEU A 18 28.95 2.36 1.67
N LYS A 19 29.61 3.47 2.03
CA LYS A 19 28.99 4.81 2.16
C LYS A 19 28.59 5.50 0.83
N TYR A 20 28.74 4.85 -0.33
CA TYR A 20 28.69 5.51 -1.65
C TYR A 20 27.66 4.96 -2.64
N LEU A 21 26.76 4.06 -2.24
CA LEU A 21 25.69 3.56 -3.12
C LEU A 21 24.37 4.28 -2.82
N ASN A 22 23.87 5.04 -3.80
CA ASN A 22 22.76 6.01 -3.65
C ASN A 22 21.33 5.44 -3.55
N MET A 23 21.14 4.12 -3.40
CA MET A 23 19.80 3.55 -3.17
C MET A 23 19.92 2.05 -2.82
N TRP A 24 19.55 1.69 -1.60
CA TRP A 24 19.62 0.30 -1.15
C TRP A 24 18.26 -0.38 -1.19
N SER A 25 18.23 -1.55 -1.84
CA SER A 25 17.08 -2.45 -1.85
C SER A 25 17.41 -3.74 -1.12
N LEU A 26 16.58 -4.13 -0.17
CA LEU A 26 16.68 -5.38 0.56
C LEU A 26 15.58 -6.33 0.09
N THR A 27 15.93 -7.57 -0.26
CA THR A 27 14.95 -8.62 -0.59
C THR A 27 14.99 -9.69 0.48
N LEU A 28 13.83 -10.00 1.05
CA LEU A 28 13.68 -10.98 2.13
C LEU A 28 12.65 -12.03 1.73
N ARG A 29 12.93 -13.29 2.02
CA ARG A 29 12.06 -14.43 1.66
C ARG A 29 11.44 -15.15 2.86
N SER A 30 11.80 -14.74 4.06
CA SER A 30 11.39 -15.39 5.29
C SER A 30 11.25 -14.40 6.45
N ALA A 31 10.43 -14.76 7.44
CA ALA A 31 10.29 -13.98 8.67
C ALA A 31 11.63 -13.91 9.42
N SER A 32 12.39 -15.01 9.41
CA SER A 32 13.72 -15.06 10.02
C SER A 32 14.71 -14.07 9.37
N GLU A 33 14.69 -13.92 8.04
CA GLU A 33 15.51 -12.91 7.35
C GLU A 33 15.10 -11.49 7.73
N LEU A 34 13.80 -11.22 7.84
CA LEU A 34 13.32 -9.90 8.28
C LEU A 34 13.71 -9.60 9.73
N GLU A 35 13.56 -10.57 10.64
CA GLU A 35 13.97 -10.40 12.03
C GLU A 35 15.47 -10.14 12.14
N LYS A 36 16.28 -10.92 11.40
CA LYS A 36 17.74 -10.70 11.33
C LYS A 36 18.03 -9.29 10.82
N ALA A 37 17.45 -8.90 9.69
CA ALA A 37 17.59 -7.56 9.12
C ALA A 37 17.24 -6.49 10.17
N SER A 38 16.11 -6.60 10.86
CA SER A 38 15.67 -5.60 11.85
C SER A 38 16.61 -5.39 13.04
N ARG A 39 17.49 -6.36 13.34
CA ARG A 39 18.50 -6.28 14.40
C ARG A 39 19.77 -5.58 13.93
N PHE A 40 20.00 -5.49 12.62
CA PHE A 40 21.08 -4.68 12.11
C PHE A 40 20.73 -3.22 12.31
N ASN A 41 21.66 -2.51 12.93
CA ASN A 41 21.54 -1.09 13.22
C ASN A 41 21.78 -0.32 11.92
N PHE A 42 20.81 -0.35 11.00
CA PHE A 42 20.87 0.31 9.70
C PHE A 42 20.92 1.86 9.78
N PHE A 43 21.22 2.44 10.95
CA PHE A 43 21.34 3.88 11.15
C PHE A 43 22.34 4.57 10.20
N SER A 44 23.22 3.81 9.53
CA SER A 44 24.14 4.32 8.50
C SER A 44 23.72 4.01 7.05
N CYS A 45 22.74 3.12 6.81
CA CYS A 45 22.39 2.62 5.49
C CYS A 45 21.03 3.16 5.01
N ALA A 46 21.03 3.82 3.85
CA ALA A 46 19.84 4.32 3.16
C ALA A 46 19.04 3.18 2.50
N ILE A 47 18.55 2.20 3.29
CA ILE A 47 17.60 1.19 2.81
C ILE A 47 16.27 1.86 2.57
N GLU A 48 16.08 2.23 1.32
CA GLU A 48 14.88 2.89 0.84
C GLU A 48 13.82 1.88 0.40
N ARG A 49 14.21 0.66 0.02
CA ARG A 49 13.28 -0.31 -0.57
C ARG A 49 13.38 -1.68 0.06
N VAL A 50 12.27 -2.22 0.53
CA VAL A 50 12.18 -3.61 1.02
C VAL A 50 11.21 -4.39 0.14
N PHE A 51 11.66 -5.54 -0.34
CA PHE A 51 10.88 -6.49 -1.11
C PHE A 51 10.74 -7.78 -0.30
N LEU A 52 9.53 -8.08 0.18
CA LEU A 52 9.19 -9.38 0.72
C LEU A 52 8.71 -10.24 -0.43
N LYS A 53 9.49 -11.26 -0.79
CA LYS A 53 9.28 -12.04 -2.00
C LYS A 53 9.19 -13.53 -1.71
N ASP A 54 8.17 -14.18 -2.25
CA ASP A 54 7.94 -15.61 -2.08
C ASP A 54 7.92 -16.00 -0.58
N PHE A 55 7.39 -15.12 0.27
CA PHE A 55 7.37 -15.24 1.73
C PHE A 55 6.31 -16.28 2.14
N ARG A 56 6.76 -17.43 2.63
CA ARG A 56 5.93 -18.63 2.86
C ARG A 56 5.99 -19.21 4.27
N ASP A 57 6.90 -18.73 5.10
CA ASP A 57 7.18 -19.32 6.42
C ASP A 57 6.36 -18.72 7.57
N SER A 58 5.62 -17.65 7.34
CA SER A 58 4.75 -17.06 8.34
C SER A 58 3.45 -16.50 7.75
N ARG A 59 2.36 -16.66 8.53
CA ARG A 59 1.03 -16.13 8.23
C ARG A 59 0.84 -14.69 8.67
N SER A 60 1.75 -14.15 9.49
CA SER A 60 1.64 -12.76 9.94
C SER A 60 3.00 -12.10 10.04
N LEU A 61 3.04 -10.82 9.65
CA LEU A 61 4.22 -9.98 9.78
C LEU A 61 4.04 -9.01 10.93
N THR A 62 5.00 -8.90 11.84
CA THR A 62 5.02 -7.82 12.83
C THR A 62 5.76 -6.63 12.24
N ILE A 63 5.08 -5.50 12.10
CA ILE A 63 5.59 -4.36 11.33
C ILE A 63 6.69 -3.57 12.06
N MET A 64 6.90 -3.80 13.36
CA MET A 64 7.97 -3.17 14.16
C MET A 64 9.36 -3.33 13.54
N ALA A 65 9.63 -4.49 12.94
CA ALA A 65 10.87 -4.74 12.21
C ALA A 65 11.11 -3.76 11.05
N LEU A 66 10.03 -3.33 10.39
CA LEU A 66 10.06 -2.36 9.29
C LEU A 66 9.99 -0.92 9.81
N ALA A 67 9.33 -0.68 10.95
CA ALA A 67 9.23 0.64 11.56
C ALA A 67 10.60 1.20 12.00
N ASN A 68 11.55 0.32 12.30
CA ASN A 68 12.94 0.71 12.62
C ASN A 68 13.72 1.22 11.39
N LEU A 69 13.23 0.99 10.16
CA LEU A 69 13.87 1.45 8.93
C LEU A 69 13.47 2.90 8.64
N GLN A 70 14.19 3.85 9.25
CA GLN A 70 13.87 5.29 9.19
C GLN A 70 13.89 5.88 7.77
N HIS A 71 14.51 5.23 6.79
CA HIS A 71 14.56 5.68 5.39
C HIS A 71 13.69 4.86 4.43
N LEU A 72 12.91 3.88 4.94
CA LEU A 72 12.11 3.02 4.10
C LEU A 72 11.04 3.82 3.34
N SER A 73 11.23 3.98 2.04
CA SER A 73 10.34 4.71 1.13
C SER A 73 9.43 3.78 0.34
N THR A 74 9.85 2.56 0.06
CA THR A 74 9.10 1.57 -0.72
C THR A 74 9.02 0.23 -0.01
N LEU A 75 7.81 -0.28 0.18
CA LEU A 75 7.56 -1.62 0.69
C LEU A 75 6.76 -2.42 -0.33
N ALA A 76 7.32 -3.53 -0.78
CA ALA A 76 6.69 -4.41 -1.76
C ALA A 76 6.51 -5.83 -1.21
N PHE A 77 5.32 -6.39 -1.38
CA PHE A 77 5.00 -7.78 -1.11
C PHE A 77 4.72 -8.48 -2.44
N LEU A 78 5.53 -9.46 -2.80
CA LEU A 78 5.47 -10.15 -4.09
C LEU A 78 5.33 -11.65 -3.86
N ARG A 79 4.19 -12.23 -4.26
CA ARG A 79 3.90 -13.68 -4.10
C ARG A 79 4.01 -14.18 -2.66
N CYS A 80 3.59 -13.36 -1.69
CA CYS A 80 3.53 -13.74 -0.29
C CYS A 80 2.24 -14.55 -0.02
N MET A 81 2.20 -15.78 -0.52
CA MET A 81 0.99 -16.60 -0.59
C MET A 81 0.47 -17.08 0.77
N ASP A 82 1.33 -17.18 1.78
CA ASP A 82 0.95 -17.64 3.12
C ASP A 82 0.67 -16.49 4.09
N LEU A 83 1.17 -15.30 3.81
CA LEU A 83 0.99 -14.12 4.64
C LEU A 83 -0.48 -13.68 4.57
N GLU A 84 -1.15 -13.60 5.72
CA GLU A 84 -2.57 -13.25 5.82
C GLU A 84 -2.77 -11.81 6.30
N LYS A 85 -1.84 -11.30 7.11
CA LYS A 85 -1.96 -9.99 7.73
C LYS A 85 -0.64 -9.40 8.19
N VAL A 86 -0.65 -8.08 8.34
CA VAL A 86 0.38 -7.36 9.06
C VAL A 86 -0.18 -6.93 10.42
N LYS A 87 0.55 -7.28 11.48
CA LYS A 87 0.23 -6.94 12.86
C LYS A 87 0.90 -5.61 13.22
N ILE A 88 0.09 -4.71 13.77
CA ILE A 88 0.54 -3.44 14.34
C ILE A 88 0.27 -3.54 15.84
N GLU A 89 1.31 -3.31 16.64
CA GLU A 89 1.21 -3.40 18.10
C GLU A 89 0.59 -2.13 18.68
N ARG A 90 -0.28 -2.30 19.68
CA ARG A 90 -1.08 -1.22 20.29
C ARG A 90 -0.25 -0.10 20.91
N ASN A 91 0.99 -0.38 21.27
CA ASN A 91 1.91 0.55 21.91
C ASN A 91 2.33 1.68 20.96
N ILE A 92 2.30 1.42 19.65
CA ILE A 92 2.65 2.37 18.59
C ILE A 92 1.46 3.26 18.21
N ILE A 93 0.23 2.80 18.52
CA ILE A 93 -1.01 3.52 18.23
C ILE A 93 -1.13 4.79 19.08
N LYS A 94 -0.40 4.87 20.20
CA LYS A 94 -0.34 6.07 21.06
C LYS A 94 0.56 7.15 20.46
N GLY A 95 0.07 7.81 19.40
CA GLY A 95 0.43 9.21 19.12
C GLY A 95 1.36 9.52 17.95
N ALA A 96 1.76 8.57 17.10
CA ALA A 96 2.50 8.90 15.89
C ALA A 96 2.19 7.90 14.78
N GLY A 97 1.97 8.40 13.56
CA GLY A 97 1.99 7.55 12.38
C GLY A 97 3.23 6.66 12.41
N CYS A 98 3.10 5.39 12.08
CA CYS A 98 4.28 4.59 11.77
C CYS A 98 4.78 5.04 10.38
N PHE A 99 5.88 4.50 9.87
CA PHE A 99 6.17 4.61 8.43
C PHE A 99 6.16 6.03 7.82
N HIS A 100 6.60 7.05 8.57
CA HIS A 100 6.63 8.44 8.09
C HIS A 100 7.47 8.64 6.81
N SER A 101 8.40 7.74 6.55
CA SER A 101 9.25 7.74 5.35
C SER A 101 8.66 6.94 4.20
N LEU A 102 7.64 6.10 4.46
CA LEU A 102 7.04 5.26 3.43
C LEU A 102 6.21 6.10 2.47
N ARG A 103 6.50 5.97 1.19
CA ARG A 103 5.87 6.67 0.07
C ARG A 103 5.16 5.72 -0.88
N SER A 104 5.66 4.50 -1.05
CA SER A 104 5.12 3.54 -2.00
C SER A 104 4.88 2.19 -1.35
N VAL A 105 3.69 1.65 -1.57
CA VAL A 105 3.29 0.29 -1.18
C VAL A 105 2.84 -0.46 -2.42
N ILE A 106 3.44 -1.63 -2.65
CA ILE A 106 3.15 -2.51 -3.79
C ILE A 106 2.77 -3.89 -3.26
N LEU A 107 1.63 -4.42 -3.66
CA LEU A 107 1.21 -5.79 -3.38
C LEU A 107 0.94 -6.50 -4.70
N GLU A 108 1.56 -7.65 -4.91
CA GLU A 108 1.38 -8.46 -6.11
C GLU A 108 1.26 -9.93 -5.73
N GLU A 109 0.20 -10.59 -6.20
CA GLU A 109 -0.05 -12.03 -5.98
C GLU A 109 -0.09 -12.42 -4.47
N CYS A 110 -0.66 -11.58 -3.60
CA CYS A 110 -0.80 -11.85 -2.16
C CYS A 110 -2.23 -12.32 -1.81
N ASN A 111 -2.53 -13.59 -2.09
CA ASN A 111 -3.90 -14.10 -2.13
C ASN A 111 -4.58 -14.39 -0.78
N ARG A 112 -3.87 -14.34 0.34
CA ARG A 112 -4.43 -14.62 1.66
C ARG A 112 -4.86 -13.39 2.46
N TRP A 113 -4.55 -12.21 1.95
CA TRP A 113 -4.91 -10.95 2.61
C TRP A 113 -6.38 -10.66 2.40
N ARG A 114 -7.09 -10.29 3.46
CA ARG A 114 -8.48 -9.80 3.39
C ARG A 114 -8.57 -8.29 3.36
N ASP A 115 -7.65 -7.62 4.06
CA ASP A 115 -7.51 -6.16 4.06
C ASP A 115 -6.04 -5.72 4.15
N VAL A 116 -5.76 -4.48 3.78
CA VAL A 116 -4.42 -3.85 3.89
C VAL A 116 -4.44 -2.67 4.86
N SER A 117 -5.33 -2.67 5.86
CA SER A 117 -5.59 -1.49 6.72
C SER A 117 -4.36 -0.94 7.46
N TRP A 118 -3.26 -1.69 7.53
CA TRP A 118 -2.01 -1.16 8.07
C TRP A 118 -1.42 0.00 7.25
N VAL A 119 -1.82 0.18 5.98
CA VAL A 119 -1.39 1.33 5.16
C VAL A 119 -1.89 2.67 5.72
N THR A 120 -2.92 2.67 6.57
CA THR A 120 -3.37 3.89 7.26
C THR A 120 -2.32 4.43 8.22
N PHE A 121 -1.37 3.59 8.64
CA PHE A 121 -0.25 3.96 9.48
C PHE A 121 0.92 4.52 8.66
N ALA A 122 0.75 4.82 7.37
CA ALA A 122 1.74 5.49 6.52
C ALA A 122 1.20 6.87 6.07
N PRO A 123 1.37 7.93 6.87
CA PRO A 123 0.69 9.22 6.65
C PRO A 123 1.16 9.96 5.38
N HIS A 124 2.32 9.60 4.84
CA HIS A 124 2.90 10.20 3.64
C HIS A 124 2.87 9.26 2.43
N LEU A 125 1.96 8.28 2.42
CA LEU A 125 1.83 7.37 1.28
C LEU A 125 1.40 8.15 0.03
N GLU A 126 2.22 8.05 -1.02
CA GLU A 126 2.04 8.69 -2.33
C GLU A 126 1.55 7.69 -3.39
N VAL A 127 1.96 6.42 -3.29
CA VAL A 127 1.64 5.38 -4.28
C VAL A 127 1.12 4.13 -3.58
N LEU A 128 -0.08 3.69 -3.97
CA LEU A 128 -0.63 2.40 -3.61
C LEU A 128 -0.94 1.60 -4.87
N ARG A 129 -0.24 0.47 -5.05
CA ARG A 129 -0.47 -0.46 -6.16
C ARG A 129 -0.78 -1.85 -5.64
N ILE A 130 -1.89 -2.43 -6.08
CA ILE A 130 -2.30 -3.79 -5.69
C ILE A 130 -2.71 -4.54 -6.94
N ALA A 131 -2.08 -5.69 -7.20
CA ALA A 131 -2.31 -6.51 -8.38
C ALA A 131 -2.48 -7.99 -8.03
N ALA A 132 -3.50 -8.64 -8.61
CA ALA A 132 -3.72 -10.09 -8.50
C ALA A 132 -3.79 -10.63 -7.06
N CYS A 133 -4.24 -9.81 -6.10
CA CYS A 133 -4.49 -10.21 -4.71
C CYS A 133 -5.96 -10.66 -4.55
N ASN A 134 -6.27 -11.86 -5.03
CA ASN A 134 -7.65 -12.33 -5.20
C ASN A 134 -8.40 -12.62 -3.88
N GLY A 135 -7.70 -12.67 -2.75
CA GLY A 135 -8.32 -12.77 -1.43
C GLY A 135 -8.78 -11.44 -0.84
N LEU A 136 -8.30 -10.32 -1.41
CA LEU A 136 -8.51 -8.99 -0.83
C LEU A 136 -9.96 -8.57 -0.99
N GLU A 137 -10.62 -8.28 0.12
CA GLU A 137 -12.03 -7.87 0.17
C GLU A 137 -12.17 -6.36 0.35
N GLU A 138 -11.27 -5.74 1.12
CA GLU A 138 -11.29 -4.32 1.45
C GLU A 138 -9.86 -3.75 1.40
N ILE A 139 -9.65 -2.49 1.04
CA ILE A 139 -8.34 -1.86 1.24
C ILE A 139 -8.22 -1.43 2.71
N ILE A 140 -9.18 -0.63 3.16
CA ILE A 140 -9.30 -0.18 4.55
C ILE A 140 -10.57 -0.77 5.15
N SER A 141 -10.40 -1.58 6.20
CA SER A 141 -11.51 -2.22 6.89
C SER A 141 -12.16 -1.32 7.93
N GLU A 142 -13.49 -1.30 7.96
CA GLU A 142 -14.30 -0.47 8.86
C GLU A 142 -13.97 -0.73 10.34
N GLU A 143 -13.86 -1.99 10.74
CA GLU A 143 -13.53 -2.39 12.12
C GLU A 143 -12.18 -1.83 12.59
N LYS A 144 -11.23 -1.65 11.66
CA LYS A 144 -9.85 -1.22 11.96
C LYS A 144 -9.66 0.30 11.90
N LEU A 145 -10.60 1.04 11.31
CA LEU A 145 -10.64 2.51 11.34
C LEU A 145 -10.94 3.04 12.76
N GLU A 146 -11.77 2.33 13.53
CA GLU A 146 -12.12 2.71 14.91
C GLU A 146 -10.93 2.58 15.88
N VAL A 147 -10.11 1.54 15.70
CA VAL A 147 -8.96 1.24 16.57
C VAL A 147 -7.81 2.22 16.41
N ALA A 148 -7.69 2.86 15.25
CA ALA A 148 -6.59 3.76 14.94
C ALA A 148 -6.88 5.23 15.31
N GLU A 149 -7.97 5.51 16.03
CA GLU A 149 -8.47 6.88 16.30
C GLU A 149 -8.63 7.72 15.01
N LEU A 150 -8.75 7.03 13.85
CA LEU A 150 -8.90 7.64 12.53
C LEU A 150 -10.35 8.04 12.25
N LYS A 151 -11.27 7.78 13.19
CA LYS A 151 -12.68 8.20 13.11
C LYS A 151 -12.72 9.73 13.15
N GLY A 152 -12.73 10.36 11.97
CA GLY A 152 -12.63 11.81 11.79
C GLY A 152 -11.29 12.32 11.23
N ASN A 153 -10.32 11.44 10.95
CA ASN A 153 -9.06 11.85 10.33
C ASN A 153 -9.25 12.17 8.84
N SER A 154 -9.39 13.47 8.55
CA SER A 154 -9.32 14.07 7.22
C SER A 154 -8.01 13.79 6.46
N ASN A 155 -7.01 13.21 7.14
CA ASN A 155 -5.65 13.02 6.62
C ASN A 155 -5.39 11.65 5.98
N LEU A 156 -6.34 10.70 6.03
CA LEU A 156 -6.17 9.40 5.38
C LEU A 156 -5.97 9.59 3.86
N PHE A 157 -4.86 9.05 3.34
CA PHE A 157 -4.46 9.22 1.94
C PHE A 157 -4.36 10.68 1.48
N SER A 158 -4.08 11.62 2.40
CA SER A 158 -3.91 13.05 2.08
C SER A 158 -2.71 13.35 1.19
N LYS A 159 -1.74 12.43 1.10
CA LYS A 159 -0.58 12.51 0.20
C LYS A 159 -0.65 11.59 -1.00
N LEU A 160 -1.71 10.80 -1.13
CA LEU A 160 -1.80 9.79 -2.18
C LEU A 160 -1.95 10.46 -3.55
N GLU A 161 -1.04 10.13 -4.46
CA GLU A 161 -1.01 10.63 -5.83
C GLU A 161 -1.46 9.56 -6.85
N ILE A 162 -1.17 8.28 -6.57
CA ILE A 162 -1.42 7.16 -7.48
C ILE A 162 -2.10 6.01 -6.74
N LEU A 163 -3.28 5.61 -7.23
CA LEU A 163 -4.02 4.44 -6.74
C LEU A 163 -4.31 3.48 -7.89
N ASN A 164 -3.60 2.35 -7.93
CA ASN A 164 -3.74 1.39 -9.03
C ASN A 164 -4.11 0.01 -8.52
N LEU A 165 -5.24 -0.51 -9.02
CA LEU A 165 -5.87 -1.75 -8.59
C LEU A 165 -6.10 -2.65 -9.81
N TYR A 166 -5.43 -3.79 -9.84
CA TYR A 166 -5.48 -4.73 -10.96
C TYR A 166 -5.92 -6.12 -10.52
N HIS A 167 -6.88 -6.70 -11.24
CA HIS A 167 -7.31 -8.08 -11.09
C HIS A 167 -7.65 -8.48 -9.64
N LEU A 168 -8.42 -7.66 -8.93
CA LEU A 168 -8.82 -7.92 -7.54
C LEU A 168 -10.23 -8.50 -7.48
N GLN A 169 -10.33 -9.83 -7.62
CA GLN A 169 -11.61 -10.51 -7.85
C GLN A 169 -12.64 -10.37 -6.72
N LYS A 170 -12.19 -10.18 -5.48
CA LYS A 170 -13.05 -10.09 -4.29
C LYS A 170 -13.15 -8.70 -3.69
N LEU A 171 -12.47 -7.70 -4.26
CA LEU A 171 -12.43 -6.36 -3.67
C LEU A 171 -13.80 -5.71 -3.80
N LYS A 172 -14.42 -5.38 -2.67
CA LYS A 172 -15.76 -4.78 -2.57
C LYS A 172 -15.71 -3.27 -2.40
N THR A 173 -14.75 -2.78 -1.62
CA THR A 173 -14.59 -1.36 -1.31
C THR A 173 -13.13 -1.00 -1.03
N ILE A 174 -12.77 0.27 -1.27
CA ILE A 174 -11.48 0.82 -0.85
C ILE A 174 -11.57 1.38 0.58
N CYS A 175 -12.65 2.11 0.87
CA CYS A 175 -12.95 2.70 2.18
C CYS A 175 -14.46 2.95 2.27
N HIS A 176 -15.03 2.84 3.47
CA HIS A 176 -16.48 3.02 3.70
C HIS A 176 -16.93 4.49 3.70
N HIS A 177 -16.00 5.43 3.69
CA HIS A 177 -16.28 6.86 3.70
C HIS A 177 -15.56 7.56 2.55
N ALA A 178 -16.17 8.62 2.03
CA ALA A 178 -15.53 9.45 1.02
C ALA A 178 -14.22 10.07 1.55
N LEU A 179 -13.20 10.12 0.70
CA LEU A 179 -11.89 10.64 1.02
C LEU A 179 -11.57 11.88 0.16
N PRO A 180 -10.92 12.92 0.72
CA PRO A 180 -10.69 14.16 0.01
C PRO A 180 -9.66 14.05 -1.12
N PHE A 181 -8.69 13.15 -1.02
CA PHE A 181 -7.67 12.90 -2.04
C PHE A 181 -7.05 14.17 -2.67
N PRO A 182 -6.53 15.10 -1.85
CA PRO A 182 -6.18 16.44 -2.33
C PRO A 182 -5.02 16.47 -3.33
N LEU A 183 -4.21 15.41 -3.43
CA LEU A 183 -3.06 15.30 -4.33
C LEU A 183 -3.20 14.20 -5.39
N LEU A 184 -4.38 13.57 -5.51
CA LEU A 184 -4.56 12.41 -6.37
C LEU A 184 -4.53 12.79 -7.85
N LYS A 185 -3.65 12.14 -8.60
CA LYS A 185 -3.38 12.39 -10.03
C LYS A 185 -3.79 11.22 -10.90
N GLU A 186 -3.76 10.00 -10.36
CA GLU A 186 -4.05 8.78 -11.11
C GLU A 186 -4.88 7.80 -10.29
N ILE A 187 -5.96 7.30 -10.91
CA ILE A 187 -6.66 6.10 -10.48
C ILE A 187 -6.71 5.14 -11.66
N VAL A 188 -6.26 3.89 -11.45
CA VAL A 188 -6.43 2.82 -12.44
C VAL A 188 -7.14 1.65 -11.78
N ILE A 189 -8.27 1.22 -12.33
CA ILE A 189 -9.06 0.08 -11.83
C ILE A 189 -9.38 -0.85 -13.00
N ILE A 190 -8.75 -2.03 -13.02
CA ILE A 190 -8.88 -3.01 -14.10
C ILE A 190 -9.09 -4.40 -13.51
N GLY A 191 -10.08 -5.15 -14.00
CA GLY A 191 -10.34 -6.52 -13.57
C GLY A 191 -10.80 -6.63 -12.12
N CYS A 192 -11.52 -5.63 -11.61
CA CYS A 192 -12.04 -5.56 -10.24
C CYS A 192 -13.59 -5.63 -10.22
N PRO A 193 -14.21 -6.77 -10.58
CA PRO A 193 -15.64 -6.85 -10.89
C PRO A 193 -16.58 -6.59 -9.71
N MET A 194 -16.10 -6.78 -8.46
CA MET A 194 -16.90 -6.56 -7.25
C MET A 194 -16.79 -5.13 -6.70
N LEU A 195 -15.85 -4.33 -7.20
CA LEU A 195 -15.62 -2.97 -6.71
C LEU A 195 -16.59 -2.01 -7.37
N LYS A 196 -17.77 -1.84 -6.77
CA LYS A 196 -18.81 -0.94 -7.31
C LYS A 196 -18.86 0.42 -6.65
N LYS A 197 -18.32 0.54 -5.42
CA LYS A 197 -18.30 1.79 -4.66
C LYS A 197 -16.89 2.30 -4.50
N LEU A 198 -16.73 3.60 -4.74
CA LEU A 198 -15.47 4.31 -4.59
C LEU A 198 -15.59 5.30 -3.43
N PRO A 199 -14.51 5.55 -2.67
CA PRO A 199 -14.50 6.53 -1.60
C PRO A 199 -14.32 7.95 -2.18
N LEU A 200 -15.18 8.32 -3.11
CA LEU A 200 -15.14 9.58 -3.85
C LEU A 200 -16.48 10.30 -3.69
N ASN A 201 -16.40 11.62 -3.48
CA ASN A 201 -17.51 12.55 -3.52
C ASN A 201 -17.19 13.73 -4.44
N SER A 202 -18.13 14.65 -4.63
CA SER A 202 -17.96 15.81 -5.52
C SER A 202 -16.85 16.79 -5.13
N ASN A 203 -16.28 16.66 -3.93
CA ASN A 203 -15.11 17.43 -3.47
C ASN A 203 -13.81 16.62 -3.46
N SER A 204 -13.85 15.31 -3.74
CA SER A 204 -12.65 14.47 -3.84
C SER A 204 -11.79 14.88 -5.04
N ALA A 205 -10.48 14.96 -4.86
CA ALA A 205 -9.49 15.36 -5.88
C ALA A 205 -9.81 16.71 -6.57
N LYS A 206 -10.58 17.58 -5.91
CA LYS A 206 -11.02 18.85 -6.48
C LYS A 206 -9.83 19.74 -6.83
N GLY A 207 -9.81 20.23 -8.07
CA GLY A 207 -8.73 21.06 -8.61
C GLY A 207 -7.52 20.27 -9.13
N GLN A 208 -7.51 18.94 -9.01
CA GLN A 208 -6.46 18.10 -9.59
C GLN A 208 -6.75 17.75 -11.05
N ARG A 209 -5.68 17.54 -11.82
CA ARG A 209 -5.74 16.98 -13.17
C ARG A 209 -5.73 15.45 -13.08
N LEU A 210 -6.84 14.89 -12.62
CA LEU A 210 -6.97 13.45 -12.42
C LEU A 210 -7.08 12.70 -13.76
N VAL A 211 -6.33 11.62 -13.90
CA VAL A 211 -6.54 10.58 -14.90
C VAL A 211 -7.22 9.40 -14.21
N PHE A 212 -8.39 9.02 -14.70
CA PHE A 212 -9.12 7.85 -14.20
C PHE A 212 -9.23 6.82 -15.33
N GLU A 213 -8.53 5.70 -15.21
CA GLU A 213 -8.59 4.60 -16.17
C GLU A 213 -9.34 3.38 -15.61
N GLY A 214 -10.16 2.76 -16.44
CA GLY A 214 -10.84 1.51 -16.12
C GLY A 214 -11.65 0.94 -17.27
N GLU A 215 -12.19 -0.26 -17.07
CA GLU A 215 -13.01 -0.94 -18.09
C GLU A 215 -14.34 -0.20 -18.29
N GLU A 216 -14.78 -0.02 -19.54
CA GLU A 216 -16.00 0.77 -19.84
C GLU A 216 -17.26 0.16 -19.23
N GLY A 217 -17.36 -1.18 -19.22
CA GLY A 217 -18.46 -1.90 -18.57
C GLY A 217 -18.49 -1.66 -17.06
N TRP A 218 -17.33 -1.76 -16.42
CA TRP A 218 -17.18 -1.49 -14.98
C TRP A 218 -17.57 -0.05 -14.64
N TRP A 219 -17.13 0.94 -15.43
CA TRP A 219 -17.45 2.36 -15.19
C TRP A 219 -18.95 2.65 -15.17
N LYS A 220 -19.73 1.95 -16.01
CA LYS A 220 -21.20 2.07 -16.05
C LYS A 220 -21.87 1.50 -14.81
N ASP A 221 -21.26 0.50 -14.20
CA ASP A 221 -21.76 -0.21 -13.02
C ASP A 221 -21.33 0.44 -11.69
N VAL A 222 -20.51 1.50 -11.72
CA VAL A 222 -20.09 2.24 -10.52
C VAL A 222 -21.30 2.90 -9.86
N GLU A 223 -21.50 2.58 -8.58
CA GLU A 223 -22.48 3.19 -7.68
C GLU A 223 -21.89 4.46 -7.06
N TRP A 224 -22.08 5.59 -7.75
CA TRP A 224 -21.64 6.92 -7.28
C TRP A 224 -22.44 7.37 -6.05
N GLU A 225 -21.80 8.18 -5.18
CA GLU A 225 -22.46 8.74 -3.98
C GLU A 225 -23.69 9.59 -4.34
N ASP A 226 -23.54 10.43 -5.36
CA ASP A 226 -24.62 11.24 -5.93
C ASP A 226 -24.30 11.59 -7.41
N GLU A 227 -25.28 12.16 -8.10
CA GLU A 227 -25.13 12.55 -9.50
C GLU A 227 -24.03 13.64 -9.68
N SER A 228 -23.82 14.49 -8.66
CA SER A 228 -22.80 15.54 -8.72
C SER A 228 -21.39 14.96 -8.74
N THR A 229 -21.17 13.87 -8.01
CA THR A 229 -19.92 13.12 -7.95
C THR A 229 -19.66 12.46 -9.30
N LYS A 230 -20.65 11.79 -9.88
CA LYS A 230 -20.54 11.19 -11.21
C LYS A 230 -20.15 12.22 -12.28
N ILE A 231 -20.83 13.38 -12.29
CA ILE A 231 -20.54 14.47 -13.22
C ILE A 231 -19.12 15.02 -13.01
N ALA A 232 -18.65 15.13 -11.76
CA ALA A 232 -17.32 15.64 -11.45
C ALA A 232 -16.19 14.76 -12.01
N PHE A 233 -16.37 13.43 -12.03
CA PHE A 233 -15.34 12.49 -12.48
C PHE A 233 -15.47 12.08 -13.95
N LEU A 234 -16.63 12.27 -14.57
CA LEU A 234 -16.86 11.91 -15.98
C LEU A 234 -15.81 12.47 -16.97
N PRO A 235 -15.37 13.74 -16.88
CA PRO A 235 -14.37 14.29 -17.80
C PRO A 235 -12.97 13.69 -17.63
N SER A 236 -12.68 13.08 -16.48
CA SER A 236 -11.38 12.49 -16.14
C SER A 236 -11.26 11.04 -16.59
N PHE A 237 -12.38 10.40 -16.95
CA PHE A 237 -12.42 8.99 -17.29
C PHE A 237 -11.86 8.71 -18.68
N LYS A 238 -10.98 7.72 -18.76
CA LYS A 238 -10.39 7.17 -19.97
C LYS A 238 -10.64 5.67 -20.00
N PRO A 239 -11.41 5.15 -20.97
CA PRO A 239 -11.59 3.71 -21.12
C PRO A 239 -10.25 3.00 -21.31
N TYR A 240 -10.02 1.92 -20.57
CA TYR A 240 -8.89 1.04 -20.80
C TYR A 240 -9.14 0.22 -22.08
N ILE A 241 -8.25 0.34 -23.07
CA ILE A 241 -8.34 -0.38 -24.33
C ILE A 241 -7.45 -1.63 -24.22
N VAL A 242 -8.08 -2.80 -24.35
CA VAL A 242 -7.44 -4.14 -24.34
C VAL A 242 -6.92 -4.49 -25.73
#